data_AF-A0A259RLZ4-F1
#
_entry.id   AF-A0A259RLZ4-F1
#
_cell.length_a   1.000
_cell.length_b   1.000
_cell.length_c   1.000
_cell.angle_alpha   90.00
_cell.angle_beta   90.00
_cell.angle_gamma   90.00
#
_symmetry.space_group_name_H-M   'P 1'
#
loop_
_entity.id
_entity.type
_entity.pdbx_description
1 polymer ?
#
loop_
_entity_poly.entity_id
_entity_poly.type
_entity_poly.pdbx_seq_one_letter_code
_entity_poly.pdbx_strand_id
1 'polypeptide(L)'
;MIDNGEAGLLLPPTGDANLFAFYLKQLAHLAHPLAVPHPDRAFDWIAQMPDMRGGVVVWLTSGDANSFQGALGSRELAAAQALNKANVRLIAVTVAGAGGPLLKDGLPLKNAQDQVITSQPAPQRVAELAKLTGGVATQTHTLPKDVAFIRQAVHAVPNRAPDKNSAKAQRSLHELPLMLAWLSLLALAALSLGLKPLNGFVARLLRPNKTKPPIAAFLLVATHGALMSALVAGLSFAPSGAWAADKPNHTAATFMSRSADDAEVAAGNRALKAGSYAQAQVAFSAAKGYAARFGAGLAAFRRADYAFAVDQLQMAVTLAHTPTQKAQAAFNLGDALTLAGRYAEARDAFTYVLSIKPPDETLTAAALTNRGIVQKMLQSFAKNGKNSTRFQGHQAAK
;
A
#
# COMPACT_ATOMS: atom_id res chain seq x y z
N MET A 1 6.21 -7.86 3.57
CA MET A 1 5.43 -7.36 4.71
C MET A 1 4.43 -6.36 4.13
N ILE A 2 3.14 -6.57 4.35
CA ILE A 2 2.06 -5.78 3.73
C ILE A 2 2.18 -4.35 4.25
N ASP A 3 2.51 -3.40 3.38
CA ASP A 3 2.54 -1.97 3.71
C ASP A 3 1.52 -1.24 2.82
N ASN A 4 0.41 -0.84 3.43
CA ASN A 4 -0.20 0.50 3.29
C ASN A 4 -0.88 0.96 1.99
N GLY A 5 -1.60 0.11 1.28
CA GLY A 5 -2.60 0.55 0.27
C GLY A 5 -2.04 1.35 -0.92
N GLU A 6 -0.72 1.31 -1.10
CA GLU A 6 -0.11 1.17 -2.42
C GLU A 6 -0.36 -0.28 -2.86
N ALA A 7 -0.30 -0.58 -4.15
CA ALA A 7 -0.66 -1.88 -4.67
C ALA A 7 0.24 -3.02 -4.16
N GLY A 8 -0.04 -3.54 -2.98
CA GLY A 8 0.84 -4.38 -2.17
C GLY A 8 1.60 -5.41 -3.00
N LEU A 9 2.93 -5.31 -2.98
CA LEU A 9 3.81 -6.39 -3.40
C LEU A 9 3.61 -7.55 -2.40
N LEU A 10 2.67 -8.44 -2.69
CA LEU A 10 2.68 -9.76 -2.09
C LEU A 10 3.83 -10.51 -2.73
N LEU A 11 4.78 -10.91 -1.89
CA LEU A 11 6.07 -11.53 -2.18
C LEU A 11 7.21 -10.50 -2.19
N PRO A 12 8.24 -10.57 -1.32
CA PRO A 12 9.55 -10.17 -1.84
C PRO A 12 9.78 -10.94 -3.14
N PRO A 13 10.34 -10.34 -4.21
CA PRO A 13 10.66 -11.10 -5.42
C PRO A 13 11.47 -12.31 -5.00
N THR A 14 10.84 -13.49 -5.06
CA THR A 14 11.39 -14.75 -4.57
C THR A 14 11.35 -15.71 -5.73
N GLY A 15 12.46 -16.43 -5.93
CA GLY A 15 12.50 -17.54 -6.88
C GLY A 15 11.69 -18.75 -6.40
N ASP A 16 11.19 -18.75 -5.16
CA ASP A 16 10.46 -19.86 -4.59
C ASP A 16 8.95 -19.76 -4.87
N ALA A 17 8.50 -20.56 -5.84
CA ALA A 17 7.10 -20.67 -6.22
C ALA A 17 6.20 -21.22 -5.09
N ASN A 18 6.74 -21.91 -4.08
CA ASN A 18 5.95 -22.46 -2.97
C ASN A 18 5.46 -21.36 -2.02
N LEU A 19 6.24 -20.28 -1.88
CA LEU A 19 5.83 -19.12 -1.08
C LEU A 19 4.59 -18.44 -1.67
N PHE A 20 4.41 -18.45 -2.99
CA PHE A 20 3.22 -17.89 -3.62
C PHE A 20 1.92 -18.53 -3.10
N ALA A 21 1.91 -19.85 -2.94
CA ALA A 21 0.74 -20.55 -2.39
C ALA A 21 0.46 -20.17 -0.92
N PHE A 22 1.51 -19.96 -0.12
CA PHE A 22 1.38 -19.49 1.26
C PHE A 22 0.76 -18.09 1.32
N TYR A 23 1.27 -17.14 0.52
CA TYR A 23 0.76 -15.77 0.49
C TYR A 23 -0.65 -15.67 -0.11
N LEU A 24 -1.00 -16.50 -1.09
CA LEU A 24 -2.36 -16.61 -1.61
C LEU A 24 -3.39 -17.01 -0.55
N LYS A 25 -3.04 -17.92 0.37
CA LYS A 25 -3.93 -18.26 1.49
C LYS A 25 -4.13 -17.08 2.43
N GLN A 26 -3.09 -16.25 2.61
CA GLN A 26 -3.16 -15.07 3.44
C GLN A 26 -4.00 -13.94 2.83
N LEU A 27 -4.09 -13.87 1.49
CA LEU A 27 -4.90 -12.90 0.75
C LEU A 27 -6.40 -12.99 1.04
N ALA A 28 -6.93 -14.21 1.22
CA ALA A 28 -8.36 -14.39 1.51
C ALA A 28 -8.80 -13.67 2.80
N HIS A 29 -7.88 -13.55 3.76
CA HIS A 29 -8.13 -12.85 5.02
C HIS A 29 -8.02 -11.32 4.91
N LEU A 30 -7.58 -10.80 3.75
CA LEU A 30 -7.44 -9.36 3.47
C LEU A 30 -8.62 -8.80 2.66
N ALA A 31 -9.54 -9.65 2.21
CA ALA A 31 -10.71 -9.22 1.46
C ALA A 31 -11.65 -8.40 2.37
N HIS A 32 -11.75 -7.10 2.12
CA HIS A 32 -12.69 -6.21 2.80
C HIS A 32 -13.95 -6.03 1.92
N PRO A 33 -15.18 -6.04 2.49
CA PRO A 33 -16.42 -5.92 1.71
C PRO A 33 -16.56 -4.59 0.95
N LEU A 34 -15.80 -3.57 1.37
CA LEU A 34 -15.72 -2.28 0.68
C LEU A 34 -14.47 -2.15 -0.20
N ALA A 35 -13.57 -3.14 -0.25
CA ALA A 35 -12.35 -3.02 -1.03
C ALA A 35 -12.67 -2.96 -2.53
N VAL A 36 -12.34 -1.82 -3.14
CA VAL A 36 -12.42 -1.63 -4.59
C VAL A 36 -11.06 -1.98 -5.19
N PRO A 37 -11.01 -2.80 -6.26
CA PRO A 37 -9.75 -3.04 -6.98
C PRO A 37 -9.25 -1.74 -7.62
N HIS A 38 -7.96 -1.45 -7.44
CA HIS A 38 -7.29 -0.27 -8.01
C HIS A 38 -6.12 -0.71 -8.91
N PRO A 39 -6.40 -1.29 -10.10
CA PRO A 39 -5.36 -1.73 -11.02
C PRO A 39 -4.52 -0.56 -11.53
N ASP A 40 -5.12 0.63 -11.65
CA ASP A 40 -4.43 1.89 -11.96
C ASP A 40 -3.26 2.14 -11.00
N ARG A 41 -3.51 2.14 -9.68
CA ARG A 41 -2.43 2.35 -8.70
C ARG A 41 -1.40 1.23 -8.72
N ALA A 42 -1.81 0.01 -9.05
CA ALA A 42 -0.89 -1.12 -9.16
C ALA A 42 0.07 -0.97 -10.32
N PHE A 43 -0.44 -0.58 -11.46
CA PHE A 43 0.35 -0.33 -12.65
C PHE A 43 1.29 0.86 -12.44
N ASP A 44 0.79 1.95 -11.85
CA ASP A 44 1.62 3.12 -11.55
C ASP A 44 2.74 2.80 -10.57
N TRP A 45 2.49 1.99 -9.53
CA TRP A 45 3.53 1.63 -8.58
C TRP A 45 4.58 0.73 -9.20
N ILE A 46 4.15 -0.31 -9.93
CA ILE A 46 5.05 -1.24 -10.62
C ILE A 46 5.92 -0.49 -11.65
N ALA A 47 5.36 0.48 -12.36
CA ALA A 47 6.10 1.31 -13.32
C ALA A 47 7.25 2.11 -12.67
N GLN A 48 7.14 2.39 -11.36
CA GLN A 48 8.17 3.12 -10.60
C GLN A 48 9.23 2.17 -10.02
N MET A 49 9.02 0.85 -10.02
CA MET A 49 9.97 -0.12 -9.48
C MET A 49 11.13 -0.36 -10.46
N PRO A 50 12.39 -0.02 -10.10
CA PRO A 50 13.53 -0.23 -10.99
C PRO A 50 13.71 -1.70 -11.40
N ASP A 51 13.47 -2.62 -10.45
CA ASP A 51 13.64 -4.07 -10.65
C ASP A 51 12.60 -4.68 -11.59
N MET A 52 11.49 -3.97 -11.85
CA MET A 52 10.44 -4.42 -12.75
C MET A 52 10.66 -3.97 -14.20
N ARG A 53 11.68 -3.14 -14.50
CA ARG A 53 11.94 -2.66 -15.87
C ARG A 53 12.27 -3.82 -16.81
N GLY A 54 11.49 -3.96 -17.90
CA GLY A 54 11.59 -5.12 -18.80
C GLY A 54 10.86 -6.36 -18.30
N GLY A 55 10.21 -6.28 -17.13
CA GLY A 55 9.45 -7.36 -16.53
C GLY A 55 8.02 -7.45 -17.03
N VAL A 56 7.22 -8.20 -16.27
CA VAL A 56 5.85 -8.57 -16.62
C VAL A 56 4.92 -8.37 -15.45
N VAL A 57 3.73 -7.86 -15.72
CA VAL A 57 2.60 -7.85 -14.80
C VAL A 57 1.56 -8.84 -15.31
N VAL A 58 1.16 -9.79 -14.46
CA VAL A 58 0.02 -10.66 -14.73
C VAL A 58 -1.21 -10.07 -14.05
N TRP A 59 -2.21 -9.69 -14.84
CA TRP A 59 -3.45 -9.12 -14.34
C TRP A 59 -4.62 -10.07 -14.54
N LEU A 60 -5.14 -10.59 -13.43
CA LEU A 60 -6.36 -11.39 -13.39
C LEU A 60 -7.52 -10.45 -13.06
N THR A 61 -8.53 -10.39 -13.94
CA THR A 61 -9.61 -9.41 -13.80
C THR A 61 -10.94 -9.96 -14.32
N SER A 62 -12.05 -9.51 -13.75
CA SER A 62 -13.37 -9.72 -14.37
C SER A 62 -13.56 -8.85 -15.62
N GLY A 63 -12.73 -7.81 -15.79
CA GLY A 63 -12.84 -6.86 -16.89
C GLY A 63 -14.17 -6.12 -16.89
N ASP A 64 -14.74 -5.79 -15.74
CA ASP A 64 -16.04 -5.11 -15.66
C ASP A 64 -16.02 -3.76 -16.41
N ALA A 65 -17.02 -3.53 -17.26
CA ALA A 65 -17.12 -2.35 -18.11
C ALA A 65 -17.13 -1.03 -17.32
N ASN A 66 -17.59 -1.05 -16.06
CA ASN A 66 -17.65 0.15 -15.24
C ASN A 66 -16.26 0.63 -14.80
N SER A 67 -15.28 -0.27 -14.70
CA SER A 67 -13.88 0.08 -14.38
C SER A 67 -13.25 0.97 -15.46
N PHE A 68 -13.74 0.84 -16.71
CA PHE A 68 -13.21 1.55 -17.87
C PHE A 68 -13.96 2.85 -18.22
N GLN A 69 -14.86 3.33 -17.35
CA GLN A 69 -15.68 4.52 -17.61
C GLN A 69 -15.18 5.76 -16.85
N GLY A 70 -15.39 6.93 -17.46
CA GLY A 70 -15.11 8.23 -16.85
C GLY A 70 -13.68 8.39 -16.32
N ALA A 71 -13.56 8.89 -15.09
CA ALA A 71 -12.27 9.12 -14.45
C ALA A 71 -11.52 7.82 -14.14
N LEU A 72 -12.21 6.72 -13.86
CA LEU A 72 -11.57 5.42 -13.58
C LEU A 72 -10.88 4.88 -14.83
N GLY A 73 -11.59 4.82 -15.95
CA GLY A 73 -10.99 4.38 -17.22
C GLY A 73 -9.82 5.27 -17.68
N SER A 74 -9.91 6.57 -17.43
CA SER A 74 -8.81 7.50 -17.73
C SER A 74 -7.56 7.22 -16.90
N ARG A 75 -7.73 6.88 -15.61
CA ARG A 75 -6.63 6.50 -14.72
C ARG A 75 -6.01 5.15 -15.09
N GLU A 76 -6.83 4.15 -15.39
CA GLU A 76 -6.33 2.84 -15.83
C GLU A 76 -5.53 2.94 -17.13
N LEU A 77 -5.98 3.76 -18.08
CA LEU A 77 -5.26 4.03 -19.32
C LEU A 77 -3.92 4.74 -19.05
N ALA A 78 -3.92 5.77 -18.21
CA ALA A 78 -2.69 6.50 -17.85
C ALA A 78 -1.67 5.57 -17.16
N ALA A 79 -2.14 4.69 -16.30
CA ALA A 79 -1.28 3.75 -15.59
C ALA A 79 -0.73 2.64 -16.50
N ALA A 80 -1.51 2.15 -17.47
CA ALA A 80 -1.01 1.27 -18.52
C ALA A 80 0.07 1.98 -19.38
N GLN A 81 -0.08 3.28 -19.65
CA GLN A 81 0.97 4.05 -20.31
C GLN A 81 2.23 4.19 -19.46
N ALA A 82 2.10 4.30 -18.13
CA ALA A 82 3.24 4.29 -17.22
C ALA A 82 4.00 2.96 -17.30
N LEU A 83 3.30 1.82 -17.32
CA LEU A 83 3.92 0.51 -17.54
C LEU A 83 4.68 0.44 -18.87
N ASN A 84 4.06 0.91 -19.97
CA ASN A 84 4.72 0.93 -21.28
C ASN A 84 6.01 1.78 -21.25
N LYS A 85 5.97 2.96 -20.64
CA LYS A 85 7.16 3.83 -20.46
C LYS A 85 8.25 3.16 -19.63
N ALA A 86 7.88 2.38 -18.62
CA ALA A 86 8.78 1.58 -17.81
C ALA A 86 9.23 0.26 -18.51
N ASN A 87 8.75 0.02 -19.73
CA ASN A 87 8.98 -1.20 -20.50
C ASN A 87 8.53 -2.46 -19.74
N VAL A 88 7.38 -2.38 -19.08
CA VAL A 88 6.75 -3.48 -18.36
C VAL A 88 5.56 -3.97 -19.17
N ARG A 89 5.54 -5.26 -19.51
CA ARG A 89 4.45 -5.85 -20.31
C ARG A 89 3.30 -6.33 -19.43
N LEU A 90 2.08 -6.04 -19.83
CA LEU A 90 0.86 -6.48 -19.16
C LEU A 90 0.30 -7.74 -19.83
N ILE A 91 0.31 -8.87 -19.11
CA ILE A 91 -0.36 -10.11 -19.50
C ILE A 91 -1.68 -10.19 -18.76
N ALA A 92 -2.79 -10.07 -19.47
CA ALA A 92 -4.12 -10.02 -18.85
C ALA A 92 -4.93 -11.29 -19.12
N VAL A 93 -5.63 -11.79 -18.09
CA VAL A 93 -6.61 -12.86 -18.22
C VAL A 93 -7.94 -12.34 -17.70
N THR A 94 -8.91 -12.23 -18.60
CA THR A 94 -10.29 -11.85 -18.25
C THR A 94 -11.06 -13.08 -17.81
N VAL A 95 -11.31 -13.19 -16.51
CA VAL A 95 -12.03 -14.27 -15.84
C VAL A 95 -13.50 -13.86 -15.66
N ALA A 96 -14.21 -13.66 -16.77
CA ALA A 96 -15.63 -13.31 -16.75
C ALA A 96 -16.37 -13.93 -17.93
N GLY A 97 -17.54 -14.50 -17.64
CA GLY A 97 -18.43 -15.16 -18.61
C GLY A 97 -18.91 -14.24 -19.73
N ALA A 98 -19.95 -14.64 -20.46
CA ALA A 98 -20.62 -13.75 -21.42
C ALA A 98 -21.36 -12.54 -20.78
N GLY A 99 -21.16 -12.33 -19.47
CA GLY A 99 -21.97 -11.44 -18.63
C GLY A 99 -23.15 -12.18 -18.01
N GLY A 100 -24.01 -11.42 -17.34
CA GLY A 100 -25.23 -11.94 -16.71
C GLY A 100 -25.37 -11.55 -15.24
N PRO A 101 -26.41 -12.01 -14.56
CA PRO A 101 -26.66 -11.69 -13.16
C PRO A 101 -25.44 -12.02 -12.29
N LEU A 102 -24.97 -11.05 -11.51
CA LEU A 102 -24.07 -11.37 -10.41
C LEU A 102 -24.85 -12.19 -9.39
N LEU A 103 -24.28 -13.28 -8.93
CA LEU A 103 -24.94 -14.18 -7.99
C LEU A 103 -24.28 -14.10 -6.62
N LYS A 104 -25.10 -14.18 -5.57
CA LYS A 104 -24.66 -14.42 -4.19
C LYS A 104 -25.51 -15.54 -3.64
N ASP A 105 -24.87 -16.61 -3.18
CA ASP A 105 -25.53 -17.82 -2.66
C ASP A 105 -26.55 -18.41 -3.65
N GLY A 106 -26.22 -18.38 -4.95
CA GLY A 106 -27.08 -18.89 -6.03
C GLY A 106 -28.23 -17.96 -6.44
N LEU A 107 -28.44 -16.84 -5.74
CA LEU A 107 -29.49 -15.87 -6.05
C LEU A 107 -28.93 -14.65 -6.80
N PRO A 108 -29.67 -14.11 -7.78
CA PRO A 108 -29.31 -12.84 -8.41
C PRO A 108 -29.16 -11.73 -7.36
N LEU A 109 -27.97 -11.14 -7.31
CA LEU A 109 -27.74 -9.91 -6.59
C LEU A 109 -28.61 -8.84 -7.22
N LYS A 110 -29.39 -8.17 -6.38
CA LYS A 110 -30.23 -7.07 -6.80
C LYS A 110 -29.68 -5.77 -6.27
N ASN A 111 -29.82 -4.72 -7.07
CA ASN A 111 -29.61 -3.37 -6.61
C ASN A 111 -30.74 -3.00 -5.64
N ALA A 112 -30.66 -1.79 -5.13
CA ALA A 112 -31.58 -1.33 -4.11
C ALA A 112 -33.01 -1.10 -4.68
N GLN A 113 -33.16 -1.15 -6.00
CA GLN A 113 -34.42 -1.02 -6.73
C GLN A 113 -35.04 -2.39 -7.06
N ASP A 114 -34.56 -3.45 -6.41
CA ASP A 114 -34.92 -4.85 -6.68
C ASP A 114 -34.62 -5.29 -8.13
N GLN A 115 -33.75 -4.56 -8.84
CA GLN A 115 -33.32 -4.92 -10.19
C GLN A 115 -32.04 -5.74 -10.12
N VAL A 116 -31.97 -6.81 -10.89
CA VAL A 116 -30.80 -7.68 -10.95
C VAL A 116 -29.57 -6.89 -11.42
N ILE A 117 -28.49 -6.95 -10.64
CA ILE A 117 -27.17 -6.42 -11.01
C ILE A 117 -26.57 -7.40 -12.00
N THR A 118 -26.26 -6.92 -13.20
CA THR A 118 -25.65 -7.72 -14.24
C THR A 118 -24.19 -7.34 -14.41
N SER A 119 -23.33 -8.35 -14.45
CA SER A 119 -21.95 -8.21 -14.91
C SER A 119 -21.96 -7.85 -16.39
N GLN A 120 -21.21 -6.81 -16.73
CA GLN A 120 -20.97 -6.38 -18.10
C GLN A 120 -19.47 -6.47 -18.37
N PRO A 121 -18.95 -7.65 -18.75
CA PRO A 121 -17.53 -7.79 -19.04
C PRO A 121 -17.17 -7.07 -20.35
N ALA A 122 -16.05 -6.36 -20.30
CA ALA A 122 -15.44 -5.62 -21.40
C ALA A 122 -14.02 -6.14 -21.68
N PRO A 123 -13.85 -7.42 -22.08
CA PRO A 123 -12.54 -8.03 -22.35
C PRO A 123 -11.75 -7.28 -23.43
N GLN A 124 -12.45 -6.58 -24.35
CA GLN A 124 -11.80 -5.76 -25.37
C GLN A 124 -11.02 -4.59 -24.74
N ARG A 125 -11.55 -3.97 -23.68
CA ARG A 125 -10.87 -2.88 -22.96
C ARG A 125 -9.63 -3.39 -22.22
N VAL A 126 -9.72 -4.55 -21.60
CA VAL A 126 -8.56 -5.22 -20.98
C VAL A 126 -7.49 -5.50 -22.04
N ALA A 127 -7.89 -5.98 -23.22
CA ALA A 127 -6.97 -6.26 -24.33
C ALA A 127 -6.32 -4.99 -24.90
N GLU A 128 -7.05 -3.88 -24.97
CA GLU A 128 -6.52 -2.56 -25.37
C GLU A 128 -5.37 -2.13 -24.44
N LEU A 129 -5.57 -2.22 -23.11
CA LEU A 129 -4.53 -1.89 -22.13
C LEU A 129 -3.33 -2.83 -22.23
N ALA A 130 -3.55 -4.14 -22.38
CA ALA A 130 -2.48 -5.11 -22.54
C ALA A 130 -1.64 -4.82 -23.80
N LYS A 131 -2.30 -4.56 -24.93
CA LYS A 131 -1.66 -4.23 -26.20
C LYS A 131 -0.83 -2.93 -26.11
N LEU A 132 -1.31 -1.94 -25.37
CA LEU A 132 -0.61 -0.67 -25.19
C LEU A 132 0.78 -0.84 -24.53
N THR A 133 0.96 -1.89 -23.73
CA THR A 133 2.24 -2.22 -23.08
C THR A 133 3.13 -3.19 -23.89
N GLY A 134 2.70 -3.56 -25.12
CA GLY A 134 3.33 -4.65 -25.86
C GLY A 134 3.11 -6.03 -25.23
N GLY A 135 2.11 -6.13 -24.34
CA GLY A 135 1.67 -7.36 -23.71
C GLY A 135 0.53 -8.04 -24.49
N VAL A 136 -0.14 -8.99 -23.85
CA VAL A 136 -1.17 -9.83 -24.46
C VAL A 136 -2.32 -10.05 -23.49
N ALA A 137 -3.52 -10.28 -24.02
CA ALA A 137 -4.70 -10.60 -23.22
C ALA A 137 -5.44 -11.82 -23.78
N THR A 138 -6.11 -12.54 -22.88
CA THR A 138 -7.05 -13.62 -23.24
C THR A 138 -8.32 -13.54 -22.40
N GLN A 139 -9.37 -14.21 -22.86
CA GLN A 139 -10.59 -14.46 -22.10
C GLN A 139 -10.86 -15.97 -22.16
N THR A 140 -10.70 -16.67 -21.04
CA THR A 140 -11.05 -18.09 -20.94
C THR A 140 -11.69 -18.42 -19.60
N HIS A 141 -12.34 -19.59 -19.55
CA HIS A 141 -13.04 -20.12 -18.38
C HIS A 141 -12.38 -21.36 -17.79
N THR A 142 -11.20 -21.72 -18.29
CA THR A 142 -10.60 -23.01 -17.96
C THR A 142 -9.19 -22.78 -17.45
N LEU A 143 -9.00 -23.11 -16.18
CA LEU A 143 -7.71 -22.98 -15.50
C LEU A 143 -6.53 -23.55 -16.32
N PRO A 144 -6.64 -24.73 -16.98
CA PRO A 144 -5.53 -25.24 -17.78
C PRO A 144 -5.14 -24.33 -18.96
N LYS A 145 -6.11 -23.75 -19.68
CA LYS A 145 -5.84 -22.84 -20.80
C LYS A 145 -5.27 -21.51 -20.30
N ASP A 146 -5.79 -20.99 -19.20
CA ASP A 146 -5.28 -19.74 -18.61
C ASP A 146 -3.82 -19.88 -18.17
N VAL A 147 -3.48 -20.99 -17.49
CA VAL A 147 -2.10 -21.28 -17.07
C VAL A 147 -1.18 -21.45 -18.27
N ALA A 148 -1.61 -22.18 -19.30
CA ALA A 148 -0.81 -22.36 -20.51
C ALA A 148 -0.55 -21.03 -21.23
N PHE A 149 -1.57 -20.18 -21.36
CA PHE A 149 -1.47 -18.85 -21.93
C PHE A 149 -0.48 -17.97 -21.17
N ILE A 150 -0.62 -17.86 -19.84
CA ILE A 150 0.27 -17.06 -19.01
C ILE A 150 1.72 -17.55 -19.16
N ARG A 151 1.94 -18.87 -19.09
CA ARG A 151 3.28 -19.46 -19.23
C ARG A 151 3.90 -19.12 -20.57
N GLN A 152 3.17 -19.30 -21.66
CA GLN A 152 3.64 -18.98 -23.00
C GLN A 152 3.97 -17.49 -23.15
N ALA A 153 3.08 -16.62 -22.66
CA ALA A 153 3.25 -15.18 -22.74
C ALA A 153 4.45 -14.68 -21.91
N VAL A 154 4.70 -15.27 -20.73
CA VAL A 154 5.89 -14.97 -19.91
C VAL A 154 7.17 -15.45 -20.61
N HIS A 155 7.19 -16.66 -21.17
CA HIS A 155 8.36 -17.16 -21.90
C HIS A 155 8.70 -16.35 -23.17
N ALA A 156 7.71 -15.69 -23.78
CA ALA A 156 7.91 -14.82 -24.93
C ALA A 156 8.55 -13.46 -24.58
N VAL A 157 8.72 -13.16 -23.29
CA VAL A 157 9.38 -11.92 -22.86
C VAL A 157 10.89 -12.09 -22.90
N PRO A 158 11.64 -11.15 -23.52
CA PRO A 158 13.10 -11.23 -23.60
C PRO A 158 13.72 -11.41 -22.22
N ASN A 159 14.52 -12.46 -22.04
CA ASN A 159 15.22 -12.71 -20.80
C ASN A 159 16.33 -11.65 -20.62
N ARG A 160 16.08 -10.65 -19.77
CA ARG A 160 17.10 -9.67 -19.39
C ARG A 160 17.82 -10.19 -18.15
N ALA A 161 19.15 -10.21 -18.21
CA ALA A 161 19.93 -10.48 -17.01
C ALA A 161 19.52 -9.45 -15.93
N PRO A 162 19.21 -9.90 -14.70
CA PRO A 162 18.89 -8.98 -13.62
C PRO A 162 20.04 -7.98 -13.46
N ASP A 163 19.71 -6.68 -13.33
CA ASP A 163 20.73 -5.67 -13.09
C ASP A 163 21.42 -6.00 -11.77
N LYS A 164 22.67 -6.48 -11.87
CA LYS A 164 23.48 -6.86 -10.70
C LYS A 164 23.75 -5.66 -9.78
N ASN A 165 23.49 -4.43 -10.24
CA ASN A 165 23.60 -3.24 -9.41
C ASN A 165 22.40 -3.05 -8.47
N SER A 166 21.18 -3.51 -8.82
CA SER A 166 20.04 -3.53 -7.90
C SER A 166 20.32 -4.39 -6.67
N ALA A 167 20.97 -5.54 -6.88
CA ALA A 167 21.40 -6.42 -5.79
C ALA A 167 22.51 -5.82 -4.91
N LYS A 168 23.33 -4.89 -5.46
CA LYS A 168 24.35 -4.16 -4.69
C LYS A 168 23.77 -3.04 -3.83
N ALA A 169 22.64 -2.44 -4.21
CA ALA A 169 21.99 -1.42 -3.38
C ALA A 169 21.45 -2.00 -2.06
N GLN A 170 21.21 -3.31 -2.03
CA GLN A 170 20.86 -4.06 -0.83
C GLN A 170 22.08 -4.69 -0.13
N ARG A 171 23.31 -4.18 -0.36
CA ARG A 171 24.45 -4.48 0.51
C ARG A 171 24.14 -3.89 1.88
N SER A 172 23.60 -4.77 2.70
CA SER A 172 23.29 -4.55 4.08
C SER A 172 24.47 -3.88 4.80
N LEU A 173 24.17 -2.75 5.45
CA LEU A 173 25.07 -2.10 6.40
C LEU A 173 25.41 -3.00 7.61
N HIS A 174 24.97 -4.26 7.66
CA HIS A 174 25.29 -5.23 8.73
C HIS A 174 26.77 -5.67 8.74
N GLU A 175 27.52 -5.51 7.65
CA GLU A 175 28.96 -5.84 7.67
C GLU A 175 29.75 -4.89 8.59
N LEU A 176 29.38 -3.62 8.68
CA LEU A 176 30.03 -2.63 9.54
C LEU A 176 29.93 -2.93 11.05
N PRO A 177 28.74 -3.19 11.64
CA PRO A 177 28.64 -3.55 13.05
C PRO A 177 29.27 -4.91 13.35
N LEU A 178 29.23 -5.87 12.41
CA LEU A 178 29.97 -7.15 12.57
C LEU A 178 31.48 -6.91 12.60
N MET A 179 32.01 -6.06 11.71
CA MET A 179 33.44 -5.71 11.71
C MET A 179 33.84 -5.02 13.01
N LEU A 180 33.01 -4.10 13.52
CA LEU A 180 33.25 -3.40 14.80
C LEU A 180 33.17 -4.35 15.99
N ALA A 181 32.22 -5.28 16.02
CA ALA A 181 32.12 -6.32 17.04
C ALA A 181 33.34 -7.23 17.01
N TRP A 182 33.79 -7.66 15.82
CA TRP A 182 34.98 -8.48 15.65
C TRP A 182 36.25 -7.76 16.11
N LEU A 183 36.41 -6.48 15.77
CA LEU A 183 37.51 -5.64 16.25
C LEU A 183 37.48 -5.47 17.77
N SER A 184 36.30 -5.33 18.37
CA SER A 184 36.15 -5.22 19.82
C SER A 184 36.52 -6.51 20.55
N LEU A 185 36.16 -7.67 19.99
CA LEU A 185 36.55 -8.98 20.52
C LEU A 185 38.05 -9.24 20.37
N LEU A 186 38.65 -8.85 19.24
CA LEU A 186 40.09 -8.92 19.03
C LEU A 186 40.85 -8.03 20.03
N ALA A 187 40.36 -6.81 20.28
CA ALA A 187 40.96 -5.93 21.27
C ALA A 187 40.87 -6.53 22.69
N LEU A 188 39.75 -7.16 23.03
CA LEU A 188 39.54 -7.81 24.33
C LEU A 188 40.43 -9.05 24.49
N ALA A 189 40.55 -9.88 23.44
CA ALA A 189 41.44 -11.03 23.40
C ALA A 189 42.91 -10.61 23.49
N ALA A 190 43.31 -9.53 22.81
CA ALA A 190 44.67 -9.01 22.91
C ALA A 190 45.00 -8.55 24.34
N LEU A 191 44.06 -7.89 25.02
CA LEU A 191 44.22 -7.54 26.43
C LEU A 191 44.31 -8.77 27.34
N SER A 192 43.49 -9.80 27.12
CA SER A 192 43.46 -11.00 27.98
C SER A 192 44.68 -11.90 27.78
N LEU A 193 45.28 -11.92 26.59
CA LEU A 193 46.55 -12.59 26.30
C LEU A 193 47.78 -11.76 26.72
N GLY A 194 47.59 -10.59 27.34
CA GLY A 194 48.70 -9.76 27.83
C GLY A 194 49.55 -9.12 26.73
N LEU A 195 49.03 -9.04 25.51
CA LEU A 195 49.68 -8.30 24.42
C LEU A 195 49.65 -6.81 24.78
N LYS A 196 50.81 -6.27 25.19
CA LYS A 196 50.95 -4.85 25.48
C LYS A 196 50.58 -4.06 24.22
N PRO A 197 49.68 -3.06 24.29
CA PRO A 197 49.43 -2.19 23.14
C PRO A 197 50.76 -1.61 22.67
N LEU A 198 50.93 -1.46 21.36
CA LEU A 198 52.08 -0.78 20.75
C LEU A 198 52.16 0.64 21.33
N ASN A 199 52.88 0.78 22.44
CA ASN A 199 52.93 1.95 23.33
C ASN A 199 53.54 3.20 22.68
N GLY A 200 53.81 3.19 21.37
CA GLY A 200 54.34 4.34 20.63
C GLY A 200 53.29 5.22 19.97
N PHE A 201 52.14 4.68 19.55
CA PHE A 201 51.22 5.43 18.67
C PHE A 201 50.16 6.23 19.44
N VAL A 202 49.56 5.63 20.47
CA VAL A 202 48.54 6.28 21.31
C VAL A 202 49.16 7.37 22.19
N ALA A 203 50.36 7.13 22.73
CA ALA A 203 51.08 8.12 23.54
C ALA A 203 51.51 9.36 22.74
N ARG A 204 51.63 9.26 21.41
CA ARG A 204 51.96 10.39 20.53
C ARG A 204 50.75 11.28 20.20
N LEU A 205 49.53 10.72 20.25
CA LEU A 205 48.28 11.47 20.08
C LEU A 205 47.84 12.22 21.35
N LEU A 206 48.35 11.83 22.52
CA LEU A 206 47.93 12.36 23.83
C LEU A 206 48.91 13.37 24.46
N ARG A 207 49.91 13.87 23.71
CA ARG A 207 50.75 14.97 24.20
C ARG A 207 49.96 16.28 24.18
N PRO A 208 49.71 16.93 25.33
CA PRO A 208 49.01 18.21 25.35
C PRO A 208 49.90 19.30 24.77
N ASN A 209 49.56 19.83 23.60
CA ASN A 209 50.17 21.04 23.06
C ASN A 209 49.33 22.25 23.51
N LYS A 210 49.93 23.21 24.22
CA LYS A 210 49.26 24.31 24.93
C LYS A 210 48.60 25.39 24.03
N THR A 211 48.38 25.13 22.73
CA THR A 211 47.92 26.17 21.79
C THR A 211 46.75 25.77 20.87
N LYS A 212 46.05 24.65 21.10
CA LYS A 212 44.78 24.33 20.39
C LYS A 212 43.74 23.70 21.35
N PRO A 213 42.43 23.99 21.19
CA PRO A 213 41.40 23.46 22.09
C PRO A 213 41.27 21.93 21.96
N PRO A 214 40.91 21.21 23.04
CA PRO A 214 41.05 19.76 23.09
C PRO A 214 39.84 19.05 22.44
N ILE A 215 39.99 18.61 21.20
CA ILE A 215 39.06 17.66 20.55
C ILE A 215 39.04 16.31 21.32
N ALA A 216 40.06 16.02 22.12
CA ALA A 216 40.15 14.80 22.93
C ALA A 216 39.21 14.76 24.16
N ALA A 217 38.71 15.90 24.65
CA ALA A 217 37.74 15.91 25.76
C ALA A 217 36.36 15.36 25.35
N PHE A 218 36.03 15.43 24.06
CA PHE A 218 34.76 14.91 23.52
C PHE A 218 34.74 13.37 23.41
N LEU A 219 35.90 12.73 23.25
CA LEU A 219 36.00 11.27 23.10
C LEU A 219 35.96 10.52 24.44
N LEU A 220 36.35 11.15 25.55
CA LEU A 220 36.43 10.49 26.87
C LEU A 220 35.12 10.60 27.67
N VAL A 221 34.30 11.63 27.40
CA VAL A 221 32.92 11.75 27.93
C VAL A 221 31.97 10.81 27.19
N ALA A 222 32.21 10.57 25.90
CA ALA A 222 31.42 9.62 25.11
C ALA A 222 31.61 8.15 25.55
N THR A 223 32.79 7.78 26.05
CA THR A 223 33.05 6.42 26.55
C THR A 223 32.53 6.18 27.97
N HIS A 224 32.47 7.21 28.83
CA HIS A 224 31.91 7.07 30.18
C HIS A 224 30.37 7.18 30.22
N GLY A 225 29.76 7.99 29.34
CA GLY A 225 28.29 8.07 29.23
C GLY A 225 27.65 6.78 28.70
N ALA A 226 28.33 6.08 27.80
CA ALA A 226 27.87 4.80 27.26
C ALA A 226 28.02 3.65 28.29
N LEU A 227 29.04 3.67 29.14
CA LEU A 227 29.27 2.62 30.15
C LEU A 227 28.26 2.68 31.31
N MET A 228 27.88 3.89 31.77
CA MET A 228 26.89 4.04 32.86
C MET A 228 25.46 3.75 32.41
N SER A 229 25.14 4.00 31.14
CA SER A 229 23.84 3.63 30.56
C SER A 229 23.67 2.11 30.44
N ALA A 230 24.76 1.37 30.23
CA ALA A 230 24.76 -0.09 30.20
C ALA A 230 24.70 -0.72 31.61
N LEU A 231 25.23 -0.05 32.64
CA LEU A 231 25.21 -0.56 34.01
C LEU A 231 23.84 -0.44 34.69
N VAL A 232 23.08 0.63 34.40
CA VAL A 232 21.71 0.82 34.93
C VAL A 232 20.69 -0.09 34.23
N ALA A 233 20.91 -0.43 32.96
CA ALA A 233 20.10 -1.42 32.24
C ALA A 233 20.40 -2.88 32.64
N GLY A 234 21.55 -3.15 33.27
CA GLY A 234 22.03 -4.51 33.57
C GLY A 234 21.69 -5.07 34.96
N LEU A 235 21.11 -4.29 35.88
CA LEU A 235 20.93 -4.70 37.28
C LEU A 235 19.48 -5.01 37.71
N SER A 236 18.50 -5.01 36.79
CA SER A 236 17.10 -5.33 37.14
C SER A 236 16.57 -6.67 36.62
N PHE A 237 17.34 -7.47 35.89
CA PHE A 237 16.86 -8.78 35.43
C PHE A 237 17.97 -9.83 35.45
N ALA A 238 18.21 -10.41 36.63
CA ALA A 238 18.75 -11.76 36.77
C ALA A 238 17.59 -12.78 36.71
N PRO A 239 17.84 -14.04 36.31
CA PRO A 239 17.05 -14.72 35.30
C PRO A 239 16.21 -15.89 35.83
N SER A 240 15.09 -16.15 35.16
CA SER A 240 14.50 -17.48 35.06
C SER A 240 14.01 -17.72 33.62
N GLY A 241 14.82 -18.49 32.88
CA GLY A 241 14.45 -19.33 31.74
C GLY A 241 13.73 -18.70 30.54
N ALA A 242 14.44 -18.55 29.41
CA ALA A 242 14.07 -19.09 28.08
C ALA A 242 14.87 -18.39 26.96
N TRP A 243 15.52 -19.19 26.12
CA TRP A 243 15.84 -18.96 24.70
C TRP A 243 15.66 -17.52 24.17
N ALA A 244 16.75 -16.83 23.86
CA ALA A 244 16.68 -15.57 23.10
C ALA A 244 17.79 -15.52 22.03
N ALA A 245 17.42 -15.98 20.84
CA ALA A 245 18.12 -15.78 19.59
C ALA A 245 17.94 -14.33 19.10
N ASP A 246 19.04 -13.76 18.62
CA ASP A 246 19.19 -12.91 17.43
C ASP A 246 17.99 -12.02 17.04
N LYS A 247 18.08 -10.70 17.31
CA LYS A 247 17.15 -9.70 16.73
C LYS A 247 17.90 -8.42 16.32
N PRO A 248 17.74 -7.95 15.07
CA PRO A 248 18.28 -6.66 14.63
C PRO A 248 17.56 -5.50 15.34
N ASN A 249 18.22 -4.34 15.46
CA ASN A 249 17.71 -3.08 16.04
C ASN A 249 16.58 -2.41 15.21
N HIS A 250 15.62 -3.19 14.71
CA HIS A 250 14.39 -2.72 14.07
C HIS A 250 13.57 -1.82 15.00
N THR A 251 13.71 -1.99 16.32
CA THR A 251 12.99 -1.21 17.32
C THR A 251 13.30 0.28 17.19
N ALA A 252 14.57 0.70 17.19
CA ALA A 252 14.95 2.11 17.12
C ALA A 252 14.49 2.80 15.83
N ALA A 253 14.67 2.16 14.67
CA ALA A 253 14.21 2.69 13.38
C ALA A 253 12.67 2.78 13.31
N THR A 254 11.96 1.78 13.84
CA THR A 254 10.49 1.78 13.92
C THR A 254 9.97 2.84 14.89
N PHE A 255 10.68 3.09 16.00
CA PHE A 255 10.32 4.16 16.95
C PHE A 255 10.49 5.54 16.31
N MET A 256 11.59 5.77 15.60
CA MET A 256 11.82 7.04 14.91
C MET A 256 10.80 7.27 13.79
N SER A 257 10.50 6.26 12.95
CA SER A 257 9.48 6.40 11.90
C SER A 257 8.09 6.65 12.48
N ARG A 258 7.71 5.95 13.56
CA ARG A 258 6.44 6.17 14.25
C ARG A 258 6.35 7.58 14.82
N SER A 259 7.42 8.09 15.41
CA SER A 259 7.46 9.46 15.94
C SER A 259 7.31 10.53 14.85
N ALA A 260 7.85 10.28 13.65
CA ALA A 260 7.68 11.14 12.49
C ALA A 260 6.24 11.08 11.95
N ASP A 261 5.66 9.89 11.81
CA ASP A 261 4.26 9.71 11.42
C ASP A 261 3.31 10.44 12.39
N ASP A 262 3.54 10.32 13.70
CA ASP A 262 2.75 10.98 14.74
C ASP A 262 2.84 12.51 14.66
N ALA A 263 4.03 13.05 14.37
CA ALA A 263 4.26 14.48 14.21
C ALA A 263 3.50 15.05 12.99
N GLU A 264 3.54 14.34 11.86
CA GLU A 264 2.83 14.72 10.63
C GLU A 264 1.31 14.61 10.80
N VAL A 265 0.82 13.57 11.47
CA VAL A 265 -0.60 13.46 11.85
C VAL A 265 -1.02 14.62 12.76
N ALA A 266 -0.18 15.01 13.73
CA ALA A 266 -0.46 16.14 14.59
C ALA A 266 -0.45 17.48 13.82
N ALA A 267 0.46 17.66 12.86
CA ALA A 267 0.48 18.81 11.96
C ALA A 267 -0.79 18.87 11.10
N GLY A 268 -1.18 17.76 10.49
CA GLY A 268 -2.41 17.63 9.70
C GLY A 268 -3.66 17.96 10.52
N ASN A 269 -3.74 17.45 11.75
CA ASN A 269 -4.86 17.73 12.67
C ASN A 269 -4.94 19.22 13.04
N ARG A 270 -3.80 19.89 13.28
CA ARG A 270 -3.78 21.34 13.52
C ARG A 270 -4.27 22.12 12.29
N ALA A 271 -3.79 21.77 11.11
CA ALA A 271 -4.21 22.39 9.87
C ALA A 271 -5.71 22.16 9.57
N LEU A 272 -6.25 20.97 9.83
CA LEU A 272 -7.69 20.70 9.73
C LEU A 272 -8.51 21.59 10.65
N LYS A 273 -8.12 21.71 11.93
CA LYS A 273 -8.79 22.57 12.91
C LYS A 273 -8.74 24.04 12.49
N ALA A 274 -7.65 24.46 11.86
CA ALA A 274 -7.49 25.80 11.31
C ALA A 274 -8.21 26.03 9.97
N GLY A 275 -8.93 25.04 9.42
CA GLY A 275 -9.57 25.13 8.10
C GLY A 275 -8.60 25.15 6.91
N SER A 276 -7.30 24.94 7.15
CA SER A 276 -6.25 24.93 6.13
C SER A 276 -6.16 23.56 5.46
N TYR A 277 -7.21 23.20 4.71
CA TYR A 277 -7.40 21.84 4.19
C TYR A 277 -6.30 21.37 3.22
N ALA A 278 -5.73 22.27 2.41
CA ALA A 278 -4.62 21.91 1.52
C ALA A 278 -3.35 21.52 2.31
N GLN A 279 -3.02 22.30 3.36
CA GLN A 279 -1.89 21.99 4.24
C GLN A 279 -2.13 20.70 5.03
N ALA A 280 -3.36 20.51 5.51
CA ALA A 280 -3.75 19.28 6.18
C ALA A 280 -3.55 18.06 5.29
N GLN A 281 -3.99 18.12 4.03
CA GLN A 281 -3.83 17.03 3.08
C GLN A 281 -2.35 16.69 2.83
N VAL A 282 -1.48 17.70 2.71
CA VAL A 282 -0.03 17.48 2.53
C VAL A 282 0.57 16.79 3.74
N ALA A 283 0.32 17.30 4.95
CA ALA A 283 0.86 16.73 6.18
C ALA A 283 0.38 15.28 6.41
N PHE A 284 -0.92 15.02 6.22
CA PHE A 284 -1.42 13.65 6.33
C PHE A 284 -0.88 12.71 5.24
N SER A 285 -0.62 13.23 4.03
CA SER A 285 -0.05 12.40 2.95
C SER A 285 1.42 11.99 3.23
N ALA A 286 2.11 12.71 4.12
CA ALA A 286 3.46 12.38 4.55
C ALA A 286 3.51 11.29 5.63
N ALA A 287 2.38 10.96 6.25
CA ALA A 287 2.28 9.97 7.33
C ALA A 287 1.62 8.66 6.89
N LYS A 288 1.89 7.59 7.64
CA LYS A 288 1.27 6.26 7.45
C LYS A 288 0.15 5.98 8.47
N GLY A 289 -0.60 4.90 8.21
CA GLY A 289 -1.61 4.37 9.13
C GLY A 289 -3.01 5.01 9.03
N TYR A 290 -3.93 4.50 9.85
CA TYR A 290 -5.35 4.87 9.81
C TYR A 290 -5.58 6.37 9.94
N ALA A 291 -4.98 7.02 10.94
CA ALA A 291 -5.21 8.43 11.24
C ALA A 291 -4.78 9.35 10.08
N ALA A 292 -3.65 9.04 9.45
CA ALA A 292 -3.15 9.74 8.28
C ALA A 292 -4.11 9.61 7.09
N ARG A 293 -4.50 8.39 6.72
CA ARG A 293 -5.41 8.14 5.58
C ARG A 293 -6.80 8.74 5.81
N PHE A 294 -7.34 8.58 7.01
CA PHE A 294 -8.62 9.17 7.38
C PHE A 294 -8.57 10.70 7.33
N GLY A 295 -7.53 11.31 7.92
CA GLY A 295 -7.33 12.77 7.91
C GLY A 295 -7.13 13.35 6.50
N ALA A 296 -6.31 12.70 5.66
CA ALA A 296 -6.11 13.09 4.27
C ALA A 296 -7.43 13.05 3.48
N GLY A 297 -8.23 12.00 3.71
CA GLY A 297 -9.54 11.86 3.11
C GLY A 297 -10.52 12.97 3.52
N LEU A 298 -10.58 13.31 4.81
CA LEU A 298 -11.39 14.41 5.31
C LEU A 298 -10.94 15.76 4.76
N ALA A 299 -9.63 16.01 4.71
CA ALA A 299 -9.08 17.25 4.16
C ALA A 299 -9.43 17.42 2.67
N ALA A 300 -9.27 16.37 1.87
CA ALA A 300 -9.64 16.37 0.46
C ALA A 300 -11.15 16.53 0.24
N PHE A 301 -11.97 15.87 1.07
CA PHE A 301 -13.42 16.02 1.05
C PHE A 301 -13.85 17.48 1.25
N ARG A 302 -13.22 18.18 2.21
CA ARG A 302 -13.47 19.61 2.46
C ARG A 302 -13.01 20.52 1.33
N ARG A 303 -12.09 20.07 0.49
CA ARG A 303 -11.66 20.75 -0.74
C ARG A 303 -12.51 20.41 -1.97
N ALA A 304 -13.54 19.59 -1.82
CA ALA A 304 -14.32 19.02 -2.92
C ALA A 304 -13.49 18.14 -3.88
N ASP A 305 -12.31 17.68 -3.48
CA ASP A 305 -11.55 16.67 -4.21
C ASP A 305 -12.06 15.27 -3.82
N TYR A 306 -13.27 14.97 -4.28
CA TYR A 306 -13.99 13.76 -3.87
C TYR A 306 -13.33 12.49 -4.41
N ALA A 307 -12.64 12.55 -5.55
CA ALA A 307 -11.90 11.41 -6.08
C ALA A 307 -10.76 11.00 -5.15
N PHE A 308 -9.93 11.97 -4.72
CA PHE A 308 -8.86 11.70 -3.76
C PHE A 308 -9.42 11.33 -2.37
N ALA A 309 -10.51 11.97 -1.95
CA ALA A 309 -11.15 11.65 -0.67
C ALA A 309 -11.62 10.20 -0.62
N VAL A 310 -12.30 9.72 -1.66
CA VAL A 310 -12.69 8.31 -1.80
C VAL A 310 -11.46 7.41 -1.70
N ASP A 311 -10.40 7.74 -2.43
CA ASP A 311 -9.19 6.94 -2.47
C ASP A 311 -8.52 6.79 -1.10
N GLN A 312 -8.43 7.86 -0.31
CA GLN A 312 -7.84 7.82 1.03
C GLN A 312 -8.77 7.19 2.08
N LEU A 313 -10.07 7.46 2.01
CA LEU A 313 -11.05 6.88 2.95
C LEU A 313 -11.21 5.38 2.74
N GLN A 314 -11.08 4.90 1.50
CA GLN A 314 -10.99 3.47 1.19
C GLN A 314 -9.82 2.80 1.92
N MET A 315 -8.66 3.45 1.94
CA MET A 315 -7.49 2.96 2.68
C MET A 315 -7.72 3.03 4.20
N ALA A 316 -8.38 4.08 4.68
CA ALA A 316 -8.73 4.21 6.09
C ALA A 316 -9.66 3.07 6.55
N VAL A 317 -10.63 2.68 5.73
CA VAL A 317 -11.50 1.51 6.00
C VAL A 317 -10.67 0.23 6.17
N THR A 318 -9.69 0.00 5.29
CA THR A 318 -8.80 -1.18 5.38
C THR A 318 -7.91 -1.16 6.62
N LEU A 319 -7.45 0.01 7.03
CA LEU A 319 -6.55 0.20 8.19
C LEU A 319 -7.30 0.29 9.53
N ALA A 320 -8.63 0.33 9.51
CA ALA A 320 -9.42 0.50 10.72
C ALA A 320 -9.41 -0.78 11.58
N HIS A 321 -8.99 -0.64 12.84
CA HIS A 321 -8.88 -1.78 13.75
C HIS A 321 -10.05 -1.89 14.73
N THR A 322 -10.70 -0.76 15.07
CA THR A 322 -11.82 -0.75 16.02
C THR A 322 -13.18 -0.60 15.31
N PRO A 323 -14.29 -1.06 15.92
CA PRO A 323 -15.64 -0.84 15.38
C PRO A 323 -15.92 0.63 15.06
N THR A 324 -15.53 1.54 15.96
CA THR A 324 -15.68 2.98 15.77
C THR A 324 -14.91 3.50 14.56
N GLN A 325 -13.65 3.09 14.40
CA GLN A 325 -12.85 3.49 13.24
C GLN A 325 -13.45 2.97 11.93
N LYS A 326 -13.90 1.71 11.92
CA LYS A 326 -14.54 1.10 10.75
C LYS A 326 -15.81 1.85 10.37
N ALA A 327 -16.65 2.19 11.35
CA ALA A 327 -17.89 2.93 11.12
C ALA A 327 -17.62 4.35 10.62
N GLN A 328 -16.69 5.08 11.25
CA GLN A 328 -16.32 6.43 10.83
C GLN A 328 -15.72 6.47 9.43
N ALA A 329 -14.76 5.60 9.12
CA ALA A 329 -14.13 5.56 7.80
C ALA A 329 -15.13 5.17 6.72
N ALA A 330 -15.98 4.17 6.96
CA ALA A 330 -16.99 3.74 6.00
C ALA A 330 -18.09 4.78 5.79
N PHE A 331 -18.52 5.48 6.84
CA PHE A 331 -19.49 6.55 6.74
C PHE A 331 -18.96 7.70 5.88
N ASN A 332 -17.75 8.18 6.17
CA ASN A 332 -17.14 9.27 5.41
C ASN A 332 -16.82 8.84 3.96
N LEU A 333 -16.44 7.57 3.74
CA LEU A 333 -16.30 7.01 2.40
C LEU A 333 -17.64 7.07 1.64
N GLY A 334 -18.75 6.72 2.29
CA GLY A 334 -20.10 6.84 1.72
C GLY A 334 -20.44 8.27 1.31
N ASP A 335 -20.11 9.26 2.15
CA ASP A 335 -20.30 10.68 1.82
C ASP A 335 -19.45 11.10 0.61
N ALA A 336 -18.17 10.72 0.60
CA ALA A 336 -17.25 11.05 -0.50
C ALA A 336 -17.70 10.40 -1.83
N LEU A 337 -18.13 9.13 -1.80
CA LEU A 337 -18.67 8.42 -2.95
C LEU A 337 -19.96 9.07 -3.46
N THR A 338 -20.82 9.56 -2.55
CA THR A 338 -22.06 10.26 -2.92
C THR A 338 -21.75 11.52 -3.70
N LEU A 339 -20.83 12.36 -3.21
CA LEU A 339 -20.45 13.59 -3.88
C LEU A 339 -19.61 13.37 -5.15
N ALA A 340 -18.93 12.24 -5.25
CA ALA A 340 -18.28 11.77 -6.48
C ALA A 340 -19.26 11.18 -7.51
N GLY A 341 -20.57 11.09 -7.21
CA GLY A 341 -21.58 10.48 -8.09
C GLY A 341 -21.55 8.96 -8.15
N ARG A 342 -20.74 8.30 -7.29
CA ARG A 342 -20.58 6.84 -7.21
C ARG A 342 -21.65 6.23 -6.29
N TYR A 343 -22.92 6.43 -6.64
CA TYR A 343 -24.06 6.17 -5.76
C TYR A 343 -24.22 4.70 -5.35
N ALA A 344 -23.89 3.74 -6.22
CA ALA A 344 -23.99 2.31 -5.88
C ALA A 344 -23.01 1.95 -4.75
N GLU A 345 -21.76 2.42 -4.84
CA GLU A 345 -20.72 2.17 -3.85
C GLU A 345 -20.97 2.95 -2.56
N ALA A 346 -21.50 4.18 -2.66
CA ALA A 346 -21.90 4.96 -1.50
C ALA A 346 -22.94 4.22 -0.64
N ARG A 347 -23.94 3.61 -1.29
CA ARG A 347 -24.96 2.78 -0.62
C ARG A 347 -24.32 1.60 0.12
N ASP A 348 -23.33 0.95 -0.49
CA ASP A 348 -22.66 -0.21 0.10
C ASP A 348 -21.83 0.22 1.32
N ALA A 349 -21.14 1.36 1.23
CA ALA A 349 -20.42 1.96 2.36
C ALA A 349 -21.35 2.26 3.55
N PHE A 350 -22.51 2.91 3.33
CA PHE A 350 -23.48 3.13 4.41
C PHE A 350 -24.10 1.84 4.93
N THR A 351 -24.33 0.85 4.07
CA THR A 351 -24.84 -0.46 4.50
C THR A 351 -23.83 -1.19 5.39
N TYR A 352 -22.54 -1.05 5.09
CA TYR A 352 -21.48 -1.60 5.93
C TYR A 352 -21.49 -0.97 7.33
N VAL A 353 -21.69 0.36 7.45
CA VAL A 353 -21.83 1.03 8.76
C VAL A 353 -22.92 0.37 9.62
N LEU A 354 -24.09 0.10 9.03
CA LEU A 354 -25.23 -0.54 9.71
C LEU A 354 -24.95 -1.98 10.17
N SER A 355 -23.93 -2.64 9.59
CA SER A 355 -23.56 -4.02 9.92
C SER A 355 -22.57 -4.14 11.09
N ILE A 356 -21.89 -3.04 11.46
CA ILE A 356 -20.82 -3.05 12.47
C ILE A 356 -21.39 -3.23 13.89
N LYS A 357 -20.69 -4.02 14.72
CA LYS A 357 -21.08 -4.33 16.11
C LYS A 357 -19.91 -4.07 17.10
N PRO A 358 -20.19 -3.51 18.30
CA PRO A 358 -21.46 -2.88 18.69
C PRO A 358 -21.73 -1.62 17.85
N PRO A 359 -23.01 -1.26 17.62
CA PRO A 359 -23.35 -0.10 16.80
C PRO A 359 -23.03 1.21 17.53
N ASP A 360 -22.60 2.21 16.77
CA ASP A 360 -22.66 3.62 17.18
C ASP A 360 -24.04 4.16 16.75
N GLU A 361 -24.92 4.45 17.70
CA GLU A 361 -26.32 4.83 17.41
C GLU A 361 -26.42 6.08 16.52
N THR A 362 -25.53 7.05 16.72
CA THR A 362 -25.55 8.32 15.98
C THR A 362 -25.13 8.10 14.53
N LEU A 363 -24.02 7.39 14.31
CA LEU A 363 -23.56 7.04 12.96
C LEU A 363 -24.52 6.09 12.25
N THR A 364 -25.16 5.18 12.99
CA THR A 364 -26.15 4.24 12.45
C THR A 364 -27.37 4.99 11.94
N ALA A 365 -27.92 5.92 12.71
CA ALA A 365 -29.05 6.74 12.29
C ALA A 365 -28.71 7.60 11.06
N ALA A 366 -27.54 8.24 11.06
CA ALA A 366 -27.06 9.02 9.91
C ALA A 366 -26.86 8.15 8.66
N ALA A 367 -26.26 6.97 8.80
CA ALA A 367 -26.02 6.05 7.69
C ALA A 367 -27.33 5.55 7.08
N LEU A 368 -28.35 5.28 7.91
CA LEU A 368 -29.66 4.87 7.43
C LEU A 368 -30.32 5.97 6.58
N THR A 369 -30.26 7.21 7.05
CA THR A 369 -30.73 8.39 6.30
C THR A 369 -29.97 8.57 4.99
N ASN A 370 -28.64 8.61 5.03
CA ASN A 370 -27.81 8.86 3.85
C ASN A 370 -27.93 7.74 2.82
N ARG A 371 -28.02 6.48 3.24
CA ARG A 371 -28.31 5.35 2.35
C ARG A 371 -29.64 5.55 1.60
N GLY A 372 -30.68 6.03 2.30
CA GLY A 372 -31.98 6.34 1.69
C GLY A 372 -31.91 7.46 0.65
N ILE A 373 -31.12 8.51 0.91
CA ILE A 373 -30.88 9.61 -0.03
C ILE A 373 -30.15 9.10 -1.29
N VAL A 374 -29.03 8.40 -1.10
CA VAL A 374 -28.24 7.82 -2.19
C VAL A 374 -29.06 6.87 -3.04
N GLN A 375 -29.95 6.10 -2.42
CA GLN A 375 -30.83 5.19 -3.15
C GLN A 375 -31.82 5.90 -4.09
N LYS A 376 -32.32 7.07 -3.68
CA LYS A 376 -33.14 7.94 -4.55
C LYS A 376 -32.30 8.52 -5.69
N MET A 377 -31.07 8.96 -5.41
CA MET A 377 -30.14 9.46 -6.43
C MET A 377 -29.82 8.39 -7.47
N LEU A 378 -29.52 7.16 -7.03
CA LEU A 378 -29.25 6.03 -7.92
C LEU A 378 -30.45 5.70 -8.83
N GLN A 379 -31.67 5.76 -8.30
CA GLN A 379 -32.90 5.58 -9.09
C GLN A 379 -33.05 6.66 -10.18
N SER A 380 -32.82 7.92 -9.83
CA SER A 380 -32.91 9.04 -10.77
C SER A 380 -31.87 8.92 -11.87
N PHE A 381 -30.61 8.61 -11.51
CA PHE A 381 -29.53 8.44 -12.46
C PHE A 381 -29.80 7.29 -13.46
N ALA A 382 -30.30 6.14 -12.96
CA ALA A 382 -30.66 5.00 -13.80
C ALA A 382 -31.81 5.32 -14.78
N LYS A 383 -32.77 6.16 -14.39
CA LYS A 383 -33.85 6.62 -15.28
C LYS A 383 -33.31 7.56 -16.36
N ASN A 384 -32.43 8.49 -16.00
CA ASN A 384 -31.87 9.47 -16.93
C ASN A 384 -30.90 8.84 -17.93
N GLY A 385 -30.08 7.87 -17.52
CA GLY A 385 -29.16 7.15 -18.42
C GLY A 385 -29.87 6.29 -19.49
N LYS A 386 -31.12 5.86 -19.24
CA LYS A 386 -31.95 5.21 -20.26
C LYS A 386 -32.46 6.18 -21.33
N ASN A 387 -32.52 7.48 -21.01
CA ASN A 387 -33.03 8.54 -21.89
C ASN A 387 -31.91 9.37 -22.54
N SER A 388 -30.63 9.12 -22.24
CA SER A 388 -29.50 9.85 -22.83
C SER A 388 -29.01 9.21 -24.13
N THR A 389 -28.68 10.03 -25.14
CA THR A 389 -27.96 9.61 -26.35
C THR A 389 -26.61 8.98 -25.97
N ARG A 390 -26.42 7.71 -26.33
CA ARG A 390 -25.18 6.96 -26.06
C ARG A 390 -23.98 7.67 -26.68
N PHE A 391 -22.91 7.80 -25.90
CA PHE A 391 -21.61 8.30 -26.36
C PHE A 391 -21.09 7.42 -27.50
N GLN A 392 -20.97 7.99 -28.70
CA GLN A 392 -20.31 7.35 -29.83
C GLN A 392 -18.81 7.57 -29.65
N GLY A 393 -18.07 6.50 -29.37
CA GLY A 393 -16.65 6.54 -29.07
C GLY A 393 -15.82 7.26 -30.14
N HIS A 394 -14.64 7.75 -29.73
CA HIS A 394 -13.64 8.37 -30.59
C HIS A 394 -13.39 7.50 -31.83
N GLN A 395 -13.85 7.95 -33.00
CA GLN A 395 -13.33 7.45 -34.26
C GLN A 395 -11.92 8.02 -34.39
N ALA A 396 -10.92 7.16 -34.34
CA ALA A 396 -9.57 7.53 -34.71
C ALA A 396 -9.61 8.03 -36.17
N ALA A 397 -9.18 9.27 -36.39
CA ALA A 397 -8.90 9.77 -37.72
C ALA A 397 -7.89 8.82 -38.38
N LYS A 398 -8.22 8.37 -39.60
CA LYS A 398 -7.39 7.50 -40.44
C LYS A 398 -6.10 8.17 -40.85
#